data_AF-A0A1B6LGV5-F1
#
_entry.id   AF-A0A1B6LGV5-F1
#
_cell.length_a   1.000
_cell.length_b   1.000
_cell.length_c   1.000
_cell.angle_alpha   90.00
_cell.angle_beta   90.00
_cell.angle_gamma   90.00
#
_symmetry.space_group_name_H-M   'P 1'
#
loop_
_entity.id
_entity.type
_entity.pdbx_description
1 polymer ?
#
loop_
_entity_poly.entity_id
_entity_poly.type
_entity_poly.pdbx_seq_one_letter_code
_entity_poly.pdbx_strand_id
1 'polypeptide(L)'
;MASINDETNCYDFEASIQISRILKILSDTIKNTEIILCLPLVLSNNGAILNEFFPEDQVNFIQETCMKVGDAHTSETGDGLMMGDICLVVDLILSVAELGDFCRTKLTDCISTGGVTLLRNLEELRICVSDRLRVTPKMEAQHDAELRQLYQQNIRNRSEVEKLTEKLNKLVTETELEIEGKKQLIKSQINKIGKVRKQCRDSVKKKMDDAERQINWDVKNSEFRLEELQTGAKNAQYRRDVQLKEHLNSERDLRAKRYKVESQLVAVLQKYDTDIGERQSQLEEMTASYEEEKEQMAVLQQQFDEQEIEYVSLMLEKEHYERQEWEAKLYDIRCRIAARKIQRYFRAYLAASRAKGKKGKKGKKKK
;
A
#
# COMPACT_ATOMS: atom_id res chain seq x y z
N MET A 1 -80.33 -66.99 33.48
CA MET A 1 -80.11 -65.53 33.54
C MET A 1 -81.31 -64.73 33.04
N ALA A 2 -82.55 -65.19 33.29
CA ALA A 2 -83.77 -64.45 32.93
C ALA A 2 -84.60 -64.01 34.17
N SER A 3 -84.52 -64.71 35.31
CA SER A 3 -85.28 -64.33 36.52
C SER A 3 -84.69 -63.17 37.33
N ILE A 4 -83.39 -62.88 37.24
CA ILE A 4 -82.75 -61.81 38.05
C ILE A 4 -83.06 -60.41 37.46
N ASN A 5 -83.27 -60.31 36.15
CA ASN A 5 -83.64 -59.04 35.52
C ASN A 5 -85.06 -58.59 35.86
N ASP A 6 -85.96 -59.51 36.23
CA ASP A 6 -87.37 -59.18 36.50
C ASP A 6 -87.58 -58.61 37.91
N GLU A 7 -86.85 -59.15 38.90
CA GLU A 7 -86.86 -58.61 40.28
C GLU A 7 -86.23 -57.21 40.34
N THR A 8 -85.12 -56.99 39.63
CA THR A 8 -84.45 -55.68 39.60
C THR A 8 -85.34 -54.59 38.96
N ASN A 9 -86.10 -54.96 37.91
CA ASN A 9 -87.06 -54.07 37.25
C ASN A 9 -88.26 -53.74 38.13
N CYS A 10 -88.71 -54.69 38.96
CA CYS A 10 -89.80 -54.48 39.91
C CYS A 10 -89.39 -53.49 41.02
N TYR A 11 -88.17 -53.63 41.56
CA TYR A 11 -87.61 -52.68 42.54
C TYR A 11 -87.38 -51.29 41.94
N ASP A 12 -86.89 -51.18 40.72
CA ASP A 12 -86.71 -49.89 40.03
C ASP A 12 -88.05 -49.22 39.68
N PHE A 13 -89.06 -50.01 39.32
CA PHE A 13 -90.42 -49.52 39.06
C PHE A 13 -91.10 -49.04 40.34
N GLU A 14 -91.03 -49.81 41.42
CA GLU A 14 -91.59 -49.42 42.72
C GLU A 14 -90.86 -48.19 43.29
N ALA A 15 -89.53 -48.14 43.21
CA ALA A 15 -88.76 -46.95 43.57
C ALA A 15 -89.17 -45.74 42.73
N SER A 16 -89.36 -45.88 41.41
CA SER A 16 -89.81 -44.77 40.55
C SER A 16 -91.20 -44.22 40.93
N ILE A 17 -92.11 -45.10 41.38
CA ILE A 17 -93.42 -44.72 41.88
C ILE A 17 -93.29 -43.98 43.21
N GLN A 18 -92.44 -44.47 44.12
CA GLN A 18 -92.22 -43.81 45.41
C GLN A 18 -91.52 -42.45 45.25
N ILE A 19 -90.57 -42.33 44.33
CA ILE A 19 -89.91 -41.06 43.98
C ILE A 19 -90.94 -40.07 43.44
N SER A 20 -91.83 -40.53 42.55
CA SER A 20 -92.89 -39.70 41.99
C SER A 20 -93.90 -39.27 43.07
N ARG A 21 -94.22 -40.14 44.05
CA ARG A 21 -95.06 -39.79 45.21
C ARG A 21 -94.38 -38.75 46.10
N ILE A 22 -93.12 -38.94 46.47
CA ILE A 22 -92.36 -38.01 47.32
C ILE A 22 -92.20 -36.66 46.63
N LEU A 23 -91.85 -36.63 45.35
CA LEU A 23 -91.75 -35.39 44.58
C LEU A 23 -93.10 -34.70 44.40
N LYS A 24 -94.19 -35.45 44.29
CA LYS A 24 -95.55 -34.89 44.25
C LYS A 24 -95.92 -34.26 45.59
N ILE A 25 -95.68 -34.95 46.71
CA ILE A 25 -95.92 -34.42 48.06
C ILE A 25 -95.09 -33.15 48.30
N LEU A 26 -93.82 -33.12 47.89
CA LEU A 26 -92.96 -31.93 47.97
C LEU A 26 -93.48 -30.78 47.09
N SER A 27 -93.96 -31.08 45.89
CA SER A 27 -94.52 -30.06 44.99
C SER A 27 -95.83 -29.49 45.53
N ASP A 28 -96.66 -30.33 46.15
CA ASP A 28 -97.94 -29.92 46.74
C ASP A 28 -97.73 -29.17 48.06
N THR A 29 -96.73 -29.54 48.86
CA THR A 29 -96.34 -28.76 50.05
C THR A 29 -95.75 -27.40 49.69
N ILE A 30 -94.92 -27.30 48.65
CA ILE A 30 -94.42 -26.00 48.16
C ILE A 30 -95.58 -25.09 47.74
N LYS A 31 -96.54 -25.61 46.97
CA LYS A 31 -97.77 -24.89 46.59
C LYS A 31 -98.57 -24.43 47.80
N ASN A 32 -98.78 -25.30 48.78
CA ASN A 32 -99.55 -24.95 49.97
C ASN A 32 -98.82 -23.89 50.81
N THR A 33 -97.50 -24.00 50.96
CA THR A 33 -96.70 -22.97 51.65
C THR A 33 -96.70 -21.64 50.92
N GLU A 34 -96.75 -21.63 49.59
CA GLU A 34 -96.85 -20.41 48.78
C GLU A 34 -98.16 -19.67 49.05
N ILE A 35 -99.29 -20.38 49.10
CA ILE A 35 -100.61 -19.80 49.39
C ILE A 35 -100.67 -19.27 50.83
N ILE A 36 -100.14 -20.01 51.80
CA ILE A 36 -100.10 -19.60 53.21
C ILE A 36 -99.23 -18.36 53.41
N LEU A 37 -98.11 -18.23 52.67
CA LEU A 37 -97.24 -17.05 52.75
C LEU A 37 -97.88 -15.80 52.13
N CYS A 38 -98.83 -15.96 51.21
CA CYS A 38 -99.63 -14.86 50.65
C CYS A 38 -100.81 -14.45 51.53
N LEU A 39 -101.19 -15.26 52.52
CA LEU A 39 -102.36 -15.05 53.39
C LEU A 39 -102.42 -13.65 54.05
N PRO A 40 -101.33 -13.10 54.62
CA PRO A 40 -101.35 -11.78 55.24
C PRO A 40 -101.62 -10.64 54.24
N LEU A 41 -101.23 -10.81 52.98
CA LEU A 41 -101.47 -9.84 51.91
C LEU A 41 -102.89 -9.94 51.36
N VAL A 42 -103.43 -11.16 51.29
CA VAL A 42 -104.82 -11.43 50.89
C VAL A 42 -105.82 -10.88 51.93
N LEU A 43 -105.41 -10.83 53.19
CA LEU A 43 -106.18 -10.24 54.30
C LEU A 43 -106.04 -8.71 54.40
N SER A 44 -105.03 -8.12 53.75
CA SER A 44 -104.83 -6.67 53.75
C SER A 44 -105.89 -5.93 52.90
N ASN A 45 -106.22 -4.67 53.23
CA ASN A 45 -107.38 -3.92 52.72
C ASN A 45 -108.76 -4.55 53.03
N ASN A 46 -109.03 -4.90 54.30
CA ASN A 46 -110.31 -5.48 54.76
C ASN A 46 -110.79 -6.65 53.87
N GLY A 47 -109.86 -7.49 53.40
CA GLY A 47 -110.11 -8.65 52.55
C GLY A 47 -110.91 -8.38 51.28
N ALA A 48 -110.69 -7.23 50.64
CA ALA A 48 -111.27 -6.92 49.34
C ALA A 48 -110.97 -7.99 48.27
N ILE A 49 -109.81 -8.65 48.35
CA ILE A 49 -109.41 -9.75 47.47
C ILE A 49 -110.18 -11.03 47.84
N LEU A 50 -110.44 -11.28 49.13
CA LEU A 50 -111.21 -12.45 49.57
C LEU A 50 -112.70 -12.37 49.17
N ASN A 51 -113.26 -11.15 49.11
CA ASN A 51 -114.64 -10.90 48.66
C ASN A 51 -114.88 -11.23 47.17
N GLU A 52 -113.83 -11.35 46.34
CA GLU A 52 -113.98 -11.81 44.95
C GLU A 52 -114.11 -13.34 44.86
N PHE A 53 -113.58 -14.09 45.82
CA PHE A 53 -113.48 -15.56 45.76
C PHE A 53 -114.35 -16.29 46.78
N PHE A 54 -114.84 -15.59 47.80
CA PHE A 54 -115.67 -16.17 48.85
C PHE A 54 -116.91 -15.30 49.15
N PRO A 55 -118.03 -15.91 49.56
CA PRO A 55 -119.19 -15.18 50.05
C PRO A 55 -118.87 -14.43 51.36
N GLU A 56 -119.55 -13.31 51.58
CA GLU A 56 -119.28 -12.31 52.63
C GLU A 56 -119.21 -12.93 54.04
N ASP A 57 -120.05 -13.93 54.33
CA ASP A 57 -120.06 -14.66 55.60
C ASP A 57 -118.76 -15.44 55.85
N GLN A 58 -118.18 -16.03 54.80
CA GLN A 58 -116.92 -16.77 54.88
C GLN A 58 -115.72 -15.84 54.95
N VAL A 59 -115.78 -14.69 54.27
CA VAL A 59 -114.73 -13.66 54.35
C VAL A 59 -114.68 -13.06 55.75
N ASN A 60 -115.85 -12.78 56.35
CA ASN A 60 -115.95 -12.32 57.73
C ASN A 60 -115.38 -13.36 58.70
N PHE A 61 -115.69 -14.64 58.51
CA PHE A 61 -115.13 -15.73 59.33
C PHE A 61 -113.59 -15.85 59.18
N ILE A 62 -113.07 -15.78 57.95
CA ILE A 62 -111.62 -15.81 57.67
C ILE A 62 -110.93 -14.61 58.32
N GLN A 63 -111.48 -13.40 58.18
CA GLN A 63 -110.91 -12.18 58.74
C GLN A 63 -110.95 -12.16 60.27
N GLU A 64 -112.08 -12.53 60.86
CA GLU A 64 -112.23 -12.57 62.32
C GLU A 64 -111.29 -13.61 62.94
N THR A 65 -111.14 -14.77 62.29
CA THR A 65 -110.23 -15.83 62.75
C THR A 65 -108.76 -15.43 62.57
N CYS A 66 -108.39 -14.79 61.45
CA CYS A 66 -107.01 -14.35 61.22
C CYS A 66 -106.62 -13.14 62.09
N MET A 67 -107.55 -12.23 62.41
CA MET A 67 -107.30 -11.12 63.36
C MET A 67 -107.08 -11.65 64.78
N LYS A 68 -107.88 -12.64 65.21
CA LYS A 68 -107.67 -13.33 66.51
C LYS A 68 -106.30 -13.99 66.61
N VAL A 69 -105.78 -14.55 65.51
CA VAL A 69 -104.44 -15.14 65.44
C VAL A 69 -103.34 -14.06 65.49
N GLY A 70 -103.55 -12.90 64.87
CA GLY A 70 -102.60 -11.78 64.90
C GLY A 70 -102.46 -11.12 66.29
N ASP A 71 -103.58 -10.93 66.99
CA ASP A 71 -103.60 -10.29 68.32
C ASP A 71 -103.16 -11.24 69.46
N ALA A 72 -103.34 -12.55 69.29
CA ALA A 72 -102.92 -13.57 70.25
C ALA A 72 -101.40 -13.65 70.47
N HIS A 73 -100.58 -12.98 69.63
CA HIS A 73 -99.14 -12.84 69.87
C HIS A 73 -98.77 -11.67 70.79
N THR A 74 -99.73 -10.86 71.26
CA THR A 74 -99.45 -9.69 72.12
C THR A 74 -100.23 -9.63 73.45
N SER A 75 -101.11 -10.59 73.75
CA SER A 75 -101.92 -10.61 74.98
C SER A 75 -102.04 -12.01 75.61
N GLU A 76 -101.37 -12.23 76.75
CA GLU A 76 -101.44 -13.45 77.57
C GLU A 76 -102.71 -13.54 78.44
N THR A 77 -103.89 -13.43 77.83
CA THR A 77 -105.15 -13.79 78.50
C THR A 77 -105.92 -14.75 77.62
N GLY A 78 -105.99 -15.99 78.07
CA GLY A 78 -106.63 -17.09 77.38
C GLY A 78 -108.12 -16.87 77.19
N ASP A 79 -108.54 -16.97 75.93
CA ASP A 79 -109.76 -17.67 75.55
C ASP A 79 -109.41 -18.50 74.31
N GLY A 80 -109.91 -19.74 74.24
CA GLY A 80 -109.39 -20.78 73.36
C GLY A 80 -109.34 -20.38 71.89
N LEU A 81 -108.12 -20.26 71.33
CA LEU A 81 -107.93 -20.35 69.88
C LEU A 81 -108.25 -21.80 69.47
N MET A 82 -109.40 -22.02 68.83
CA MET A 82 -109.75 -23.30 68.25
C MET A 82 -108.78 -23.59 67.09
N MET A 83 -107.78 -24.44 67.30
CA MET A 83 -106.92 -24.96 66.22
C MET A 83 -107.78 -25.58 65.08
N GLY A 84 -108.97 -26.06 65.42
CA GLY A 84 -109.99 -26.50 64.46
C GLY A 84 -110.46 -25.39 63.51
N ASP A 85 -110.66 -24.17 63.99
CA ASP A 85 -111.12 -23.04 63.16
C ASP A 85 -110.00 -22.54 62.23
N ILE A 86 -108.75 -22.54 62.70
CA ILE A 86 -107.59 -22.21 61.86
C ILE A 86 -107.37 -23.27 60.79
N CYS A 87 -107.50 -24.55 61.12
CA CYS A 87 -107.41 -25.63 60.14
C CYS A 87 -108.55 -25.55 59.12
N LEU A 88 -109.78 -25.23 59.54
CA LEU A 88 -110.91 -25.02 58.64
C LEU A 88 -110.71 -23.81 57.73
N VAL A 89 -110.13 -22.71 58.22
CA VAL A 89 -109.77 -21.53 57.40
C VAL A 89 -108.68 -21.89 56.39
N VAL A 90 -107.64 -22.59 56.80
CA VAL A 90 -106.55 -23.03 55.92
C VAL A 90 -107.08 -24.03 54.89
N ASP A 91 -107.93 -24.98 55.26
CA ASP A 91 -108.56 -25.94 54.35
C ASP A 91 -109.53 -25.24 53.38
N LEU A 92 -110.32 -24.26 53.84
CA LEU A 92 -111.23 -23.49 52.99
C LEU A 92 -110.46 -22.66 51.95
N ILE A 93 -109.36 -22.03 52.36
CA ILE A 93 -108.48 -21.22 51.49
C ILE A 93 -107.70 -22.11 50.52
N LEU A 94 -107.20 -23.27 50.96
CA LEU A 94 -106.48 -24.23 50.12
C LEU A 94 -107.42 -25.04 49.20
N SER A 95 -108.73 -25.10 49.48
CA SER A 95 -109.71 -25.81 48.65
C SER A 95 -110.04 -25.10 47.33
N VAL A 96 -109.80 -23.79 47.24
CA VAL A 96 -110.09 -22.98 46.04
C VAL A 96 -108.84 -22.84 45.17
N ALA A 97 -108.77 -23.64 44.10
CA ALA A 97 -107.62 -23.63 43.18
C ALA A 97 -107.39 -22.27 42.50
N GLU A 98 -108.46 -21.53 42.23
CA GLU A 98 -108.42 -20.21 41.57
C GLU A 98 -107.70 -19.15 42.41
N LEU A 99 -107.80 -19.24 43.74
CA LEU A 99 -107.09 -18.37 44.67
C LEU A 99 -105.59 -18.67 44.71
N GLY A 100 -105.21 -19.94 44.57
CA GLY A 100 -103.82 -20.36 44.49
C GLY A 100 -103.11 -19.83 43.24
N ASP A 101 -103.77 -19.89 42.08
CA ASP A 101 -103.24 -19.35 40.82
C ASP A 101 -103.16 -17.81 40.85
N PHE A 102 -104.12 -17.14 41.49
CA PHE A 102 -104.07 -15.70 41.73
C PHE A 102 -102.90 -15.29 42.63
N CYS A 103 -102.68 -16.04 43.72
CA CYS A 103 -101.55 -15.81 44.63
C CYS A 103 -100.20 -15.94 43.92
N ARG A 104 -100.05 -16.97 43.08
CA ARG A 104 -98.82 -17.26 42.33
C ARG A 104 -98.51 -16.24 41.25
N THR A 105 -99.53 -15.65 40.62
CA THR A 105 -99.35 -14.74 39.47
C THR A 105 -99.31 -13.26 39.84
N LYS A 106 -99.93 -12.86 40.95
CA LYS A 106 -100.07 -11.44 41.32
C LYS A 106 -99.55 -11.05 42.70
N LEU A 107 -99.37 -11.98 43.63
CA LEU A 107 -99.04 -11.66 45.04
C LEU A 107 -97.67 -12.16 45.48
N THR A 108 -97.06 -13.08 44.72
CA THR A 108 -95.71 -13.64 44.97
C THR A 108 -94.60 -12.58 45.01
N ASP A 109 -94.74 -11.49 44.24
CA ASP A 109 -93.79 -10.38 44.22
C ASP A 109 -93.91 -9.44 45.45
N CYS A 110 -95.00 -9.57 46.22
CA CYS A 110 -95.30 -8.72 47.39
C CYS A 110 -95.01 -9.42 48.72
N ILE A 111 -94.57 -10.68 48.71
CA ILE A 111 -94.25 -11.46 49.90
C ILE A 111 -92.98 -10.90 50.57
N SER A 112 -92.91 -10.97 51.90
CA SER A 112 -91.70 -10.69 52.68
C SER A 112 -90.48 -11.43 52.11
N THR A 113 -89.31 -10.78 52.10
CA THR A 113 -88.04 -11.33 51.60
C THR A 113 -87.71 -12.68 52.24
N GLY A 114 -88.13 -12.91 53.49
CA GLY A 114 -87.98 -14.21 54.17
C GLY A 114 -88.83 -15.34 53.56
N GLY A 115 -90.07 -15.03 53.14
CA GLY A 115 -90.96 -16.00 52.49
C GLY A 115 -90.51 -16.39 51.09
N VAL A 116 -90.02 -15.42 50.31
CA VAL A 116 -89.42 -15.68 48.98
C VAL A 116 -88.16 -16.55 49.08
N THR A 117 -87.31 -16.29 50.09
CA THR A 117 -86.11 -17.11 50.33
C THR A 117 -86.47 -18.54 50.75
N LEU A 118 -87.51 -18.70 51.58
CA LEU A 118 -88.00 -20.02 51.97
C LEU A 118 -88.53 -20.81 50.77
N LEU A 119 -89.34 -20.19 49.90
CA LEU A 119 -89.85 -20.85 48.68
C LEU A 119 -88.71 -21.25 47.73
N ARG A 120 -87.71 -20.37 47.54
CA ARG A 120 -86.52 -20.71 46.74
C ARG A 120 -85.76 -21.88 47.33
N ASN A 121 -85.52 -21.89 48.65
CA ASN A 121 -84.82 -22.98 49.31
C ASN A 121 -85.61 -24.30 49.24
N LEU A 122 -86.95 -24.26 49.31
CA LEU A 122 -87.78 -25.44 49.14
C LEU A 122 -87.76 -25.96 47.70
N GLU A 123 -87.70 -25.08 46.69
CA GLU A 123 -87.55 -25.48 45.30
C GLU A 123 -86.15 -26.04 45.03
N GLU A 124 -85.09 -25.43 45.58
CA GLU A 124 -83.72 -25.97 45.55
C GLU A 124 -83.64 -27.33 46.26
N LEU A 125 -84.32 -27.49 47.40
CA LEU A 125 -84.44 -28.77 48.10
C LEU A 125 -85.15 -29.80 47.25
N ARG A 126 -86.24 -29.44 46.57
CA ARG A 126 -86.95 -30.34 45.64
C ARG A 126 -86.04 -30.79 44.50
N ILE A 127 -85.26 -29.89 43.91
CA ILE A 127 -84.28 -30.21 42.86
C ILE A 127 -83.21 -31.17 43.42
N CYS A 128 -82.62 -30.84 44.58
CA CYS A 128 -81.61 -31.69 45.22
C CYS A 128 -82.15 -33.07 45.57
N VAL A 129 -83.38 -33.15 46.10
CA VAL A 129 -84.06 -34.41 46.44
C VAL A 129 -84.39 -35.20 45.18
N SER A 130 -84.84 -34.55 44.10
CA SER A 130 -85.03 -35.20 42.80
C SER A 130 -83.74 -35.81 42.28
N ASP A 131 -82.64 -35.06 42.32
CA ASP A 131 -81.35 -35.52 41.82
C ASP A 131 -80.81 -36.67 42.68
N ARG A 132 -80.90 -36.55 44.02
CA ARG A 132 -80.45 -37.62 44.93
C ARG A 132 -81.29 -38.88 44.85
N LEU A 133 -82.61 -38.76 44.69
CA LEU A 133 -83.51 -39.90 44.54
C LEU A 133 -83.32 -40.62 43.19
N ARG A 134 -82.80 -39.93 42.17
CA ARG A 134 -82.47 -40.52 40.86
C ARG A 134 -81.11 -41.22 40.86
N VAL A 135 -80.24 -40.96 41.82
CA VAL A 135 -78.96 -41.67 41.97
C VAL A 135 -79.22 -43.03 42.62
N THR A 136 -79.03 -44.09 41.84
CA THR A 136 -79.10 -45.46 42.38
C THR A 136 -77.77 -45.83 43.07
N PRO A 137 -77.79 -46.70 44.09
CA PRO A 137 -76.57 -47.17 44.76
C PRO A 137 -75.55 -47.79 43.80
N LYS A 138 -76.03 -48.37 42.68
CA LYS A 138 -75.18 -48.93 41.62
C LYS A 138 -74.47 -47.85 40.81
N MET A 139 -75.16 -46.75 40.47
CA MET A 139 -74.55 -45.61 39.80
C MET A 139 -73.52 -44.90 40.69
N GLU A 140 -73.79 -44.78 41.99
CA GLU A 140 -72.84 -44.20 42.95
C GLU A 140 -71.58 -45.07 43.10
N ALA A 141 -71.74 -46.40 43.18
CA ALA A 141 -70.61 -47.33 43.20
C ALA A 141 -69.79 -47.31 41.89
N GLN A 142 -70.44 -47.12 40.73
CA GLN A 142 -69.76 -46.97 39.44
C GLN A 142 -68.98 -45.64 39.37
N HIS A 143 -69.60 -44.55 39.78
CA HIS A 143 -68.96 -43.24 39.85
C HIS A 143 -67.74 -43.24 40.78
N ASP A 144 -67.85 -43.88 41.96
CA ASP A 144 -66.73 -44.05 42.88
C ASP A 144 -65.59 -44.90 42.30
N ALA A 145 -65.93 -45.96 41.54
CA ALA A 145 -64.93 -46.79 40.86
C ALA A 145 -64.20 -46.00 39.76
N GLU A 146 -64.94 -45.22 38.96
CA GLU A 146 -64.37 -44.31 37.95
C GLU A 146 -63.48 -43.25 38.60
N LEU A 147 -63.92 -42.65 39.72
CA LEU A 147 -63.15 -41.65 40.45
C LEU A 147 -61.82 -42.23 40.96
N ARG A 148 -61.84 -43.46 41.50
CA ARG A 148 -60.63 -44.17 41.94
C ARG A 148 -59.70 -44.46 40.77
N GLN A 149 -60.23 -44.87 39.63
CA GLN A 149 -59.44 -45.11 38.42
C GLN A 149 -58.78 -43.82 37.92
N LEU A 150 -59.53 -42.72 37.85
CA LEU A 150 -59.01 -41.40 37.49
C LEU A 150 -57.95 -40.92 38.47
N TYR A 151 -58.16 -41.12 39.77
CA TYR A 151 -57.18 -40.78 40.80
C TYR A 151 -55.89 -41.59 40.64
N GLN A 152 -55.99 -42.89 40.37
CA GLN A 152 -54.82 -43.74 40.15
C GLN A 152 -54.08 -43.39 38.85
N GLN A 153 -54.81 -43.03 37.79
CA GLN A 153 -54.23 -42.47 36.57
C GLN A 153 -53.56 -41.12 36.84
N ASN A 154 -54.16 -40.25 37.63
CA ASN A 154 -53.57 -38.96 38.02
C ASN A 154 -52.25 -39.14 38.77
N ILE A 155 -52.19 -40.09 39.71
CA ILE A 155 -50.94 -40.45 40.41
C ILE A 155 -49.87 -40.93 39.41
N ARG A 156 -50.23 -41.81 38.48
CA ARG A 156 -49.28 -42.31 37.45
C ARG A 156 -48.78 -41.18 36.57
N ASN A 157 -49.69 -40.34 36.06
CA ASN A 157 -49.35 -39.19 35.22
C ASN A 157 -48.47 -38.21 35.98
N ARG A 158 -48.74 -37.96 37.27
CA ARG A 158 -47.92 -37.09 38.11
C ARG A 158 -46.50 -37.65 38.28
N SER A 159 -46.36 -38.95 38.53
CA SER A 159 -45.05 -39.61 38.59
C SER A 159 -44.31 -39.55 37.26
N GLU A 160 -45.01 -39.67 36.14
CA GLU A 160 -44.42 -39.57 34.81
C GLU A 160 -43.96 -38.13 34.50
N VAL A 161 -44.78 -37.13 34.83
CA VAL A 161 -44.41 -35.72 34.73
C VAL A 161 -43.17 -35.43 35.57
N GLU A 162 -43.11 -35.92 36.82
CA GLU A 162 -41.93 -35.75 37.67
C GLU A 162 -40.67 -36.35 37.02
N LYS A 163 -40.72 -37.59 36.51
CA LYS A 163 -39.60 -38.22 35.80
C LYS A 163 -39.17 -37.45 34.54
N LEU A 164 -40.14 -36.94 33.77
CA LEU A 164 -39.86 -36.15 32.57
C LEU A 164 -39.24 -34.80 32.92
N THR A 165 -39.75 -34.13 33.96
CA THR A 165 -39.16 -32.87 34.45
C THR A 165 -37.75 -33.08 34.98
N GLU A 166 -37.46 -34.19 35.66
CA GLU A 166 -36.11 -34.49 36.14
C GLU A 166 -35.14 -34.75 34.96
N LYS A 167 -35.57 -35.52 33.95
CA LYS A 167 -34.78 -35.72 32.72
C LYS A 167 -34.54 -34.42 31.98
N LEU A 168 -35.57 -33.57 31.87
CA LEU A 168 -35.46 -32.26 31.25
C LEU A 168 -34.45 -31.38 32.00
N ASN A 169 -34.55 -31.32 33.33
CA ASN A 169 -33.62 -30.55 34.15
C ASN A 169 -32.18 -31.05 34.00
N LYS A 170 -31.95 -32.37 33.97
CA LYS A 170 -30.61 -32.94 33.72
C LYS A 170 -30.06 -32.49 32.36
N LEU A 171 -30.85 -32.62 31.29
CA LEU A 171 -30.46 -32.18 29.96
C LEU A 171 -30.19 -30.67 29.90
N VAL A 172 -31.02 -29.85 30.57
CA VAL A 172 -30.80 -28.40 30.67
C VAL A 172 -29.47 -28.11 31.36
N THR A 173 -29.19 -28.74 32.50
CA THR A 173 -27.92 -28.53 33.22
C THR A 173 -26.70 -29.00 32.43
N GLU A 174 -26.78 -30.14 31.73
CA GLU A 174 -25.70 -30.65 30.88
C GLU A 174 -25.42 -29.68 29.71
N THR A 175 -26.47 -29.22 29.03
CA THR A 175 -26.34 -28.26 27.93
C THR A 175 -25.83 -26.90 28.39
N GLU A 176 -26.23 -26.41 29.57
CA GLU A 176 -25.70 -25.18 30.17
C GLU A 176 -24.20 -25.29 30.46
N LEU A 177 -23.74 -26.42 30.99
CA LEU A 177 -22.31 -26.69 31.23
C LEU A 177 -21.52 -26.73 29.92
N GLU A 178 -22.04 -27.38 28.88
CA GLU A 178 -21.42 -27.37 27.55
C GLU A 178 -21.33 -25.96 26.96
N ILE A 179 -22.41 -25.18 27.08
CA ILE A 179 -22.46 -23.80 26.59
C ILE A 179 -21.40 -22.97 27.32
N GLU A 180 -21.26 -23.11 28.63
CA GLU A 180 -20.25 -22.37 29.40
C GLU A 180 -18.83 -22.80 29.01
N GLY A 181 -18.58 -24.10 28.80
CA GLY A 181 -17.30 -24.59 28.28
C GLY A 181 -16.96 -24.01 26.91
N LYS A 182 -17.93 -23.98 25.98
CA LYS A 182 -17.79 -23.37 24.65
C LYS A 182 -17.57 -21.86 24.74
N LYS A 183 -18.27 -21.15 25.63
CA LYS A 183 -18.07 -19.71 25.88
C LYS A 183 -16.65 -19.40 26.38
N GLN A 184 -16.11 -20.20 27.30
CA GLN A 184 -14.74 -20.04 27.78
C GLN A 184 -13.72 -20.30 26.67
N LEU A 185 -13.94 -21.33 25.84
CA LEU A 185 -13.09 -21.61 24.69
C LEU A 185 -13.09 -20.45 23.69
N ILE A 186 -14.26 -19.89 23.38
CA ILE A 186 -14.40 -18.71 22.51
C ILE A 186 -13.62 -17.52 23.08
N LYS A 187 -13.76 -17.21 24.38
CA LYS A 187 -13.00 -16.14 25.04
C LYS A 187 -11.48 -16.36 24.91
N SER A 188 -11.01 -17.59 25.13
CA SER A 188 -9.60 -17.96 24.97
C SER A 188 -9.11 -17.76 23.53
N GLN A 189 -9.90 -18.18 22.54
CA GLN A 189 -9.58 -18.00 21.12
C GLN A 189 -9.56 -16.52 20.71
N ILE A 190 -10.53 -15.71 21.15
CA ILE A 190 -10.54 -14.25 20.92
C ILE A 190 -9.26 -13.61 21.47
N ASN A 191 -8.84 -13.99 22.69
CA ASN A 191 -7.60 -13.49 23.28
C ASN A 191 -6.36 -13.90 22.48
N LYS A 192 -6.29 -15.14 21.98
CA LYS A 192 -5.20 -15.61 21.11
C LYS A 192 -5.16 -14.82 19.80
N ILE A 193 -6.31 -14.62 19.14
CA ILE A 193 -6.41 -13.81 17.92
C ILE A 193 -5.98 -12.36 18.20
N GLY A 194 -6.39 -11.79 19.32
CA GLY A 194 -5.97 -10.44 19.75
C GLY A 194 -4.46 -10.32 19.91
N LYS A 195 -3.81 -11.30 20.56
CA LYS A 195 -2.35 -11.35 20.73
C LYS A 195 -1.63 -11.45 19.38
N VAL A 196 -2.06 -12.35 18.50
CA VAL A 196 -1.46 -12.50 17.16
C VAL A 196 -1.62 -11.23 16.34
N ARG A 197 -2.82 -10.62 16.34
CA ARG A 197 -3.06 -9.35 15.64
C ARG A 197 -2.15 -8.23 16.16
N LYS A 198 -1.96 -8.13 17.48
CA LYS A 198 -1.05 -7.16 18.07
C LYS A 198 0.40 -7.42 17.65
N GLN A 199 0.87 -8.65 17.76
CA GLN A 199 2.22 -9.03 17.33
C GLN A 199 2.47 -8.75 15.85
N CYS A 200 1.51 -9.07 14.96
CA CYS A 200 1.62 -8.76 13.54
C CYS A 200 1.71 -7.25 13.31
N ARG A 201 0.86 -6.44 13.96
CA ARG A 201 0.92 -4.97 13.85
C ARG A 201 2.26 -4.42 14.33
N ASP A 202 2.72 -4.87 15.48
CA ASP A 202 4.00 -4.41 16.05
C ASP A 202 5.18 -4.83 15.17
N SER A 203 5.15 -6.04 14.60
CA SER A 203 6.17 -6.53 13.68
C SER A 203 6.17 -5.77 12.35
N VAL A 204 5.00 -5.44 11.80
CA VAL A 204 4.89 -4.65 10.56
C VAL A 204 5.40 -3.24 10.81
N LYS A 205 4.96 -2.61 11.90
CA LYS A 205 5.42 -1.26 12.27
C LYS A 205 6.95 -1.22 12.44
N LYS A 206 7.53 -2.18 13.17
CA LYS A 206 8.98 -2.25 13.34
C LYS A 206 9.71 -2.39 12.00
N LYS A 207 9.23 -3.26 11.10
CA LYS A 207 9.83 -3.43 9.77
C LYS A 207 9.73 -2.17 8.92
N MET A 208 8.62 -1.44 9.01
CA MET A 208 8.45 -0.16 8.32
C MET A 208 9.42 0.89 8.87
N ASP A 209 9.49 1.06 10.20
CA ASP A 209 10.40 2.01 10.84
C ASP A 209 11.87 1.70 10.52
N ASP A 210 12.26 0.41 10.54
CA ASP A 210 13.62 -0.02 10.20
C ASP A 210 13.94 0.20 8.71
N ALA A 211 12.99 -0.07 7.81
CA ALA A 211 13.15 0.20 6.38
C ALA A 211 13.25 1.70 6.07
N GLU A 212 12.44 2.54 6.73
CA GLU A 212 12.49 4.00 6.57
C GLU A 212 13.83 4.57 7.04
N ARG A 213 14.34 4.09 8.19
CA ARG A 213 15.69 4.45 8.67
C ARG A 213 16.77 4.05 7.66
N GLN A 214 16.68 2.84 7.11
CA GLN A 214 17.64 2.36 6.11
C GLN A 214 17.61 3.21 4.85
N ILE A 215 16.42 3.48 4.30
CA ILE A 215 16.24 4.33 3.12
C ILE A 215 16.81 5.73 3.38
N ASN A 216 16.48 6.35 4.52
CA ASN A 216 16.98 7.68 4.85
C ASN A 216 18.52 7.71 4.99
N TRP A 217 19.10 6.64 5.55
CA TRP A 217 20.56 6.50 5.62
C TRP A 217 21.18 6.33 4.23
N ASP A 218 20.61 5.48 3.37
CA ASP A 218 21.08 5.25 2.00
C ASP A 218 21.00 6.52 1.15
N VAL A 219 19.90 7.28 1.28
CA VAL A 219 19.73 8.58 0.59
C VAL A 219 20.82 9.55 1.01
N LYS A 220 21.01 9.78 2.32
CA LYS A 220 22.07 10.68 2.81
C LYS A 220 23.47 10.25 2.37
N ASN A 221 23.75 8.94 2.42
CA ASN A 221 25.03 8.40 1.98
C ASN A 221 25.24 8.61 0.46
N SER A 222 24.17 8.45 -0.34
CA SER A 222 24.21 8.70 -1.78
C SER A 222 24.39 10.18 -2.11
N GLU A 223 23.74 11.08 -1.36
CA GLU A 223 23.88 12.54 -1.50
C GLU A 223 25.32 12.97 -1.18
N PHE A 224 25.89 12.47 -0.09
CA PHE A 224 27.28 12.74 0.28
C PHE A 224 28.25 12.29 -0.81
N ARG A 225 28.05 11.06 -1.34
CA ARG A 225 28.90 10.54 -2.42
C ARG A 225 28.74 11.32 -3.73
N LEU A 226 27.53 11.81 -4.02
CA LEU A 226 27.28 12.66 -5.17
C LEU A 226 28.02 14.00 -5.04
N GLU A 227 27.98 14.61 -3.85
CA GLU A 227 28.71 15.85 -3.57
C GLU A 227 30.23 15.66 -3.67
N GLU A 228 30.77 14.55 -3.16
CA GLU A 228 32.18 14.18 -3.30
C GLU A 228 32.58 13.99 -4.77
N LEU A 229 31.77 13.29 -5.56
CA LEU A 229 32.02 13.11 -6.99
C LEU A 229 31.91 14.43 -7.76
N GLN A 230 30.95 15.27 -7.42
CA GLN A 230 30.75 16.57 -8.07
C GLN A 230 31.91 17.53 -7.78
N THR A 231 32.39 17.57 -6.53
CA THR A 231 33.57 18.35 -6.14
C THR A 231 34.84 17.79 -6.80
N GLY A 232 35.00 16.46 -6.85
CA GLY A 232 36.07 15.78 -7.58
C GLY A 232 36.08 16.14 -9.07
N ALA A 233 34.92 16.14 -9.73
CA ALA A 233 34.78 16.52 -11.13
C ALA A 233 35.14 18.00 -11.37
N LYS A 234 34.66 18.92 -10.52
CA LYS A 234 35.02 20.35 -10.58
C LYS A 234 36.54 20.54 -10.41
N ASN A 235 37.15 19.84 -9.48
CA ASN A 235 38.60 19.89 -9.25
C ASN A 235 39.41 19.32 -10.42
N ALA A 236 38.93 18.24 -11.05
CA ALA A 236 39.55 17.70 -12.26
C ALA A 236 39.45 18.67 -13.44
N GLN A 237 38.29 19.29 -13.64
CA GLN A 237 38.07 20.29 -14.67
C GLN A 237 38.99 21.51 -14.47
N TYR A 238 39.07 22.03 -13.24
CA TYR A 238 39.97 23.12 -12.90
C TYR A 238 41.43 22.78 -13.21
N ARG A 239 41.91 21.60 -12.77
CA ARG A 239 43.29 21.14 -13.05
C ARG A 239 43.57 21.05 -14.55
N ARG A 240 42.63 20.50 -15.33
CA ARG A 240 42.74 20.43 -16.79
C ARG A 240 42.88 21.81 -17.42
N ASP A 241 42.06 22.77 -16.99
CA ASP A 241 42.06 24.12 -17.55
C ASP A 241 43.35 24.89 -17.20
N VAL A 242 43.91 24.68 -16.01
CA VAL A 242 45.21 25.24 -15.61
C VAL A 242 46.32 24.63 -16.46
N GLN A 243 46.40 23.30 -16.56
CA GLN A 243 47.40 22.61 -17.38
C GLN A 243 47.31 23.01 -18.85
N LEU A 244 46.10 23.14 -19.39
CA LEU A 244 45.91 23.59 -20.77
C LEU A 244 46.50 24.99 -21.00
N LYS A 245 46.26 25.92 -20.06
CA LYS A 245 46.85 27.28 -20.15
C LYS A 245 48.37 27.24 -20.07
N GLU A 246 48.93 26.43 -19.17
CA GLU A 246 50.39 26.26 -19.05
C GLU A 246 50.99 25.70 -20.34
N HIS A 247 50.39 24.65 -20.90
CA HIS A 247 50.84 24.05 -22.16
C HIS A 247 50.75 25.04 -23.33
N LEU A 248 49.63 25.76 -23.47
CA LEU A 248 49.48 26.78 -24.52
C LEU A 248 50.51 27.90 -24.40
N ASN A 249 50.79 28.37 -23.18
CA ASN A 249 51.84 29.37 -22.95
C ASN A 249 53.22 28.82 -23.30
N SER A 250 53.54 27.59 -22.86
CA SER A 250 54.82 26.94 -23.16
C SER A 250 55.02 26.72 -24.66
N GLU A 251 53.96 26.33 -25.37
CA GLU A 251 53.97 26.13 -26.81
C GLU A 251 54.22 27.46 -27.53
N ARG A 252 53.51 28.53 -27.13
CA ARG A 252 53.70 29.86 -27.69
C ARG A 252 55.14 30.33 -27.53
N ASP A 253 55.73 30.16 -26.35
CA ASP A 253 57.10 30.56 -26.06
C ASP A 253 58.11 29.74 -26.87
N LEU A 254 57.87 28.43 -27.03
CA LEU A 254 58.70 27.56 -27.88
C LEU A 254 58.61 27.94 -29.36
N ARG A 255 57.41 28.25 -29.87
CA ARG A 255 57.22 28.74 -31.25
C ARG A 255 57.96 30.05 -31.47
N ALA A 256 57.91 30.97 -30.51
CA ALA A 256 58.65 32.24 -30.59
C ALA A 256 60.18 32.03 -30.59
N LYS A 257 60.69 31.12 -29.74
CA LYS A 257 62.11 30.73 -29.73
C LYS A 257 62.52 30.10 -31.06
N ARG A 258 61.72 29.17 -31.59
CA ARG A 258 61.97 28.52 -32.88
C ARG A 258 62.05 29.56 -34.00
N TYR A 259 61.05 30.45 -34.09
CA TYR A 259 61.03 31.52 -35.08
C TYR A 259 62.26 32.44 -34.99
N LYS A 260 62.71 32.79 -33.78
CA LYS A 260 63.91 33.60 -33.58
C LYS A 260 65.17 32.90 -34.10
N VAL A 261 65.32 31.60 -33.80
CA VAL A 261 66.47 30.80 -34.26
C VAL A 261 66.42 30.62 -35.78
N GLU A 262 65.26 30.30 -36.34
CA GLU A 262 65.07 30.18 -37.80
C GLU A 262 65.41 31.50 -38.51
N SER A 263 64.94 32.64 -37.98
CA SER A 263 65.26 33.96 -38.52
C SER A 263 66.76 34.29 -38.43
N GLN A 264 67.43 33.93 -37.33
CA GLN A 264 68.88 34.09 -37.19
C GLN A 264 69.64 33.21 -38.20
N LEU A 265 69.21 31.96 -38.39
CA LEU A 265 69.81 31.05 -39.36
C LEU A 265 69.68 31.59 -40.78
N VAL A 266 68.48 32.06 -41.16
CA VAL A 266 68.26 32.69 -42.48
C VAL A 266 69.16 33.91 -42.66
N ALA A 267 69.30 34.76 -41.64
CA ALA A 267 70.19 35.92 -41.72
C ALA A 267 71.68 35.53 -41.87
N VAL A 268 72.11 34.45 -41.22
CA VAL A 268 73.48 33.92 -41.37
C VAL A 268 73.70 33.32 -42.76
N LEU A 269 72.73 32.57 -43.28
CA LEU A 269 72.78 32.04 -44.64
C LEU A 269 72.86 33.16 -45.68
N GLN A 270 72.01 34.20 -45.55
CA GLN A 270 72.06 35.35 -46.46
C GLN A 270 73.41 36.08 -46.43
N LYS A 271 74.01 36.25 -45.24
CA LYS A 271 75.36 36.80 -45.14
C LYS A 271 76.41 35.92 -45.82
N TYR A 272 76.36 34.62 -45.57
CA TYR A 272 77.27 33.67 -46.21
C TYR A 272 77.12 33.68 -47.74
N ASP A 273 75.89 33.66 -48.25
CA ASP A 273 75.61 33.71 -49.69
C ASP A 273 76.12 35.02 -50.31
N THR A 274 75.97 36.15 -49.60
CA THR A 274 76.50 37.45 -50.03
C THR A 274 78.03 37.45 -50.04
N ASP A 275 78.68 37.05 -48.95
CA ASP A 275 80.14 37.00 -48.83
C ASP A 275 80.77 36.07 -49.88
N ILE A 276 80.14 34.92 -50.15
CA ILE A 276 80.58 33.99 -51.20
C ILE A 276 80.43 34.63 -52.58
N GLY A 277 79.30 35.29 -52.86
CA GLY A 277 79.08 36.02 -54.10
C GLY A 277 80.12 37.12 -54.33
N GLU A 278 80.42 37.92 -53.30
CA GLU A 278 81.45 38.95 -53.35
C GLU A 278 82.85 38.38 -53.60
N ARG A 279 83.23 37.29 -52.89
CA ARG A 279 84.52 36.63 -53.10
C ARG A 279 84.63 36.00 -54.48
N GLN A 280 83.55 35.43 -55.00
CA GLN A 280 83.54 34.88 -56.34
C GLN A 280 83.74 36.00 -57.37
N SER A 281 83.04 37.12 -57.23
CA SER A 281 83.22 38.30 -58.10
C SER A 281 84.66 38.83 -58.05
N GLN A 282 85.27 38.90 -56.86
CA GLN A 282 86.67 39.32 -56.69
C GLN A 282 87.64 38.33 -57.35
N LEU A 283 87.38 37.02 -57.22
CA LEU A 283 88.20 35.99 -57.85
C LEU A 283 88.12 36.08 -59.37
N GLU A 284 86.92 36.27 -59.92
CA GLU A 284 86.69 36.46 -61.35
C GLU A 284 87.42 37.71 -61.86
N GLU A 285 87.35 38.84 -61.14
CA GLU A 285 88.08 40.08 -61.48
C GLU A 285 89.60 39.88 -61.44
N MET A 286 90.13 39.28 -60.37
CA MET A 286 91.57 39.01 -60.25
C MET A 286 92.05 38.02 -61.31
N THR A 287 91.25 37.00 -61.64
CA THR A 287 91.58 36.03 -62.68
C THR A 287 91.62 36.70 -64.06
N ALA A 288 90.65 37.56 -64.36
CA ALA A 288 90.64 38.34 -65.60
C ALA A 288 91.89 39.25 -65.69
N SER A 289 92.22 39.98 -64.61
CA SER A 289 93.43 40.82 -64.59
C SER A 289 94.72 40.01 -64.75
N TYR A 290 94.81 38.83 -64.13
CA TYR A 290 95.96 37.94 -64.27
C TYR A 290 96.08 37.38 -65.69
N GLU A 291 94.96 37.04 -66.34
CA GLU A 291 94.95 36.60 -67.73
C GLU A 291 95.42 37.72 -68.67
N GLU A 292 94.95 38.96 -68.46
CA GLU A 292 95.42 40.15 -69.19
C GLU A 292 96.92 40.40 -68.98
N GLU A 293 97.41 40.41 -67.73
CA GLU A 293 98.82 40.59 -67.42
C GLU A 293 99.70 39.49 -68.01
N LYS A 294 99.22 38.23 -67.99
CA LYS A 294 99.91 37.09 -68.60
C LYS A 294 100.00 37.24 -70.11
N GLU A 295 98.94 37.73 -70.76
CA GLU A 295 98.92 38.00 -72.19
C GLU A 295 99.88 39.14 -72.55
N GLN A 296 99.89 40.24 -71.76
CA GLN A 296 100.87 41.32 -71.90
C GLN A 296 102.31 40.84 -71.71
N MET A 297 102.56 39.98 -70.71
CA MET A 297 103.88 39.39 -70.47
C MET A 297 104.32 38.52 -71.65
N ALA A 298 103.43 37.75 -72.25
CA ALA A 298 103.73 36.96 -73.44
C ALA A 298 104.12 37.84 -74.64
N VAL A 299 103.40 38.96 -74.85
CA VAL A 299 103.73 39.94 -75.90
C VAL A 299 105.09 40.59 -75.64
N LEU A 300 105.36 41.02 -74.40
CA LEU A 300 106.65 41.62 -74.03
C LEU A 300 107.80 40.63 -74.18
N GLN A 301 107.61 39.37 -73.80
CA GLN A 301 108.62 38.32 -73.99
C GLN A 301 108.90 38.11 -75.48
N GLN A 302 107.86 38.05 -76.32
CA GLN A 302 108.04 37.96 -77.77
C GLN A 302 108.84 39.14 -78.32
N GLN A 303 108.53 40.36 -77.90
CA GLN A 303 109.29 41.56 -78.29
C GLN A 303 110.74 41.51 -77.80
N PHE A 304 110.98 41.00 -76.60
CA PHE A 304 112.32 40.83 -76.05
C PHE A 304 113.12 39.81 -76.84
N ASP A 305 112.53 38.66 -77.18
CA ASP A 305 113.16 37.62 -77.99
C ASP A 305 113.50 38.15 -79.40
N GLU A 306 112.61 38.93 -80.02
CA GLU A 306 112.86 39.61 -81.29
C GLU A 306 114.04 40.61 -81.18
N GLN A 307 114.05 41.45 -80.14
CA GLN A 307 115.15 42.39 -79.87
C GLN A 307 116.47 41.68 -79.57
N GLU A 308 116.46 40.53 -78.90
CA GLU A 308 117.67 39.74 -78.62
C GLU A 308 118.28 39.20 -79.92
N ILE A 309 117.45 38.72 -80.85
CA ILE A 309 117.91 38.30 -82.19
C ILE A 309 118.58 39.47 -82.92
N GLU A 310 117.93 40.64 -82.95
CA GLU A 310 118.49 41.84 -83.58
C GLU A 310 119.80 42.29 -82.91
N TYR A 311 119.83 42.29 -81.57
CA TYR A 311 121.01 42.66 -80.78
C TYR A 311 122.18 41.71 -81.06
N VAL A 312 121.96 40.40 -81.04
CA VAL A 312 122.99 39.40 -81.35
C VAL A 312 123.50 39.59 -82.78
N SER A 313 122.63 39.84 -83.75
CA SER A 313 123.03 40.14 -85.13
C SER A 313 123.92 41.38 -85.22
N LEU A 314 123.52 42.49 -84.59
CA LEU A 314 124.30 43.72 -84.55
C LEU A 314 125.64 43.55 -83.82
N MET A 315 125.66 42.76 -82.74
CA MET A 315 126.90 42.46 -82.01
C MET A 315 127.86 41.60 -82.83
N LEU A 316 127.35 40.63 -83.59
CA LEU A 316 128.16 39.87 -84.55
C LEU A 316 128.69 40.77 -85.68
N GLU A 317 127.87 41.67 -86.20
CA GLU A 317 128.29 42.64 -87.22
C GLU A 317 129.37 43.59 -86.67
N LYS A 318 129.19 44.08 -85.45
CA LYS A 318 130.20 44.88 -84.73
C LYS A 318 131.50 44.10 -84.52
N GLU A 319 131.42 42.84 -84.06
CA GLU A 319 132.59 41.99 -83.89
C GLU A 319 133.32 41.76 -85.22
N HIS A 320 132.57 41.52 -86.32
CA HIS A 320 133.13 41.42 -87.66
C HIS A 320 133.82 42.72 -88.10
N TYR A 321 133.22 43.88 -87.85
CA TYR A 321 133.82 45.18 -88.15
C TYR A 321 135.10 45.42 -87.35
N GLU A 322 135.08 45.19 -86.03
CA GLU A 322 136.24 45.31 -85.15
C GLU A 322 137.36 44.35 -85.57
N ARG A 323 137.01 43.13 -85.98
CA ARG A 323 137.96 42.14 -86.52
C ARG A 323 138.57 42.62 -87.83
N GLN A 324 137.79 43.17 -88.76
CA GLN A 324 138.30 43.75 -90.01
C GLN A 324 139.22 44.94 -89.75
N GLU A 325 138.85 45.85 -88.84
CA GLU A 325 139.72 46.96 -88.43
C GLU A 325 141.03 46.47 -87.82
N TRP A 326 140.97 45.44 -86.97
CA TRP A 326 142.15 44.85 -86.35
C TRP A 326 143.05 44.16 -87.39
N GLU A 327 142.47 43.42 -88.33
CA GLU A 327 143.19 42.80 -89.44
C GLU A 327 143.82 43.84 -90.37
N ALA A 328 143.14 44.95 -90.66
CA ALA A 328 143.68 46.07 -91.43
C ALA A 328 144.88 46.72 -90.71
N LYS A 329 144.77 46.96 -89.40
CA LYS A 329 145.88 47.44 -88.57
C LYS A 329 147.04 46.44 -88.57
N LEU A 330 146.77 45.14 -88.49
CA LEU A 330 147.78 44.08 -88.53
C LEU A 330 148.43 43.98 -89.92
N TYR A 331 147.67 44.16 -90.99
CA TYR A 331 148.16 44.18 -92.37
C TYR A 331 149.07 45.37 -92.62
N ASP A 332 148.73 46.57 -92.12
CA ASP A 332 149.61 47.74 -92.20
C ASP A 332 150.92 47.49 -91.43
N ILE A 333 150.87 46.88 -90.25
CA ILE A 333 152.06 46.46 -89.50
C ILE A 333 152.90 45.46 -90.34
N ARG A 334 152.28 44.45 -90.94
CA ARG A 334 152.95 43.47 -91.82
C ARG A 334 153.60 44.16 -93.02
N CYS A 335 152.90 45.09 -93.67
CA CYS A 335 153.43 45.90 -94.78
C CYS A 335 154.63 46.73 -94.34
N ARG A 336 154.58 47.38 -93.17
CA ARG A 336 155.72 48.14 -92.61
C ARG A 336 156.92 47.23 -92.28
N ILE A 337 156.68 46.01 -91.79
CA ILE A 337 157.74 45.02 -91.54
C ILE A 337 158.34 44.55 -92.86
N ALA A 338 157.51 44.22 -93.86
CA ALA A 338 157.95 43.82 -95.19
C ALA A 338 158.76 44.93 -95.88
N ALA A 339 158.28 46.18 -95.82
CA ALA A 339 158.98 47.35 -96.32
C ALA A 339 160.34 47.53 -95.63
N ARG A 340 160.42 47.40 -94.30
CA ARG A 340 161.71 47.39 -93.56
C ARG A 340 162.64 46.27 -94.03
N LYS A 341 162.10 45.07 -94.29
CA LYS A 341 162.86 43.91 -94.77
C LYS A 341 163.41 44.16 -96.18
N ILE A 342 162.60 44.69 -97.10
CA ILE A 342 162.99 45.09 -98.45
C ILE A 342 164.05 46.20 -98.39
N GLN A 343 163.84 47.24 -97.59
CA GLN A 343 164.82 48.32 -97.40
C GLN A 343 166.15 47.81 -96.85
N ARG A 344 166.13 46.83 -95.92
CA ARG A 344 167.34 46.19 -95.39
C ARG A 344 168.09 45.42 -96.46
N TYR A 345 167.41 44.59 -97.24
CA TYR A 345 168.03 43.84 -98.35
C TYR A 345 168.53 44.76 -99.47
N PHE A 346 167.80 45.82 -99.80
CA PHE A 346 168.21 46.81 -100.79
C PHE A 346 169.43 47.62 -100.34
N ARG A 347 169.51 48.00 -99.06
CA ARG A 347 170.70 48.62 -98.46
C ARG A 347 171.91 47.66 -98.46
N ALA A 348 171.68 46.37 -98.20
CA ALA A 348 172.73 45.35 -98.29
C ALA A 348 173.24 45.14 -99.72
N TYR A 349 172.34 45.16 -100.72
CA TYR A 349 172.70 45.12 -102.14
C TYR A 349 173.52 46.35 -102.58
N LEU A 350 173.13 47.55 -102.14
CA LEU A 350 173.88 48.78 -102.40
C LEU A 350 175.28 48.79 -101.74
N ALA A 351 175.42 48.21 -100.54
CA ALA A 351 176.70 48.05 -99.87
C ALA A 351 177.63 47.04 -100.58
N ALA A 352 177.07 45.97 -101.17
CA ALA A 352 177.82 44.99 -101.94
C ALA A 352 178.30 45.52 -103.32
N SER A 353 177.56 46.47 -103.91
CA SER A 353 177.88 47.06 -105.22
C SER A 353 178.98 48.14 -105.18
N ARG A 354 179.15 48.86 -104.06
CA ARG A 354 180.10 49.99 -103.94
C ARG A 354 181.51 49.64 -103.42
N ALA A 355 181.81 48.36 -103.17
CA ALA A 355 183.05 47.92 -102.50
C ALA A 355 184.16 47.30 -103.39
N LYS A 356 184.11 47.43 -104.73
CA LYS A 356 185.20 46.99 -105.63
C LYS A 356 185.96 48.19 -106.24
N GLY A 357 186.98 48.68 -105.51
CA GLY A 357 187.80 49.83 -105.96
C GLY A 357 189.13 50.16 -105.21
N LYS A 358 190.04 49.16 -105.00
CA LYS A 358 191.55 49.20 -104.92
C LYS A 358 192.34 49.90 -103.76
N LYS A 359 193.42 49.22 -103.24
CA LYS A 359 194.88 49.41 -103.60
C LYS A 359 195.98 48.52 -102.87
N GLY A 360 196.63 47.59 -103.62
CA GLY A 360 198.08 47.12 -103.74
C GLY A 360 198.96 46.51 -102.59
N LYS A 361 200.04 45.68 -102.76
CA LYS A 361 200.59 44.73 -103.81
C LYS A 361 202.01 44.15 -103.39
N LYS A 362 202.33 42.83 -103.53
CA LYS A 362 203.45 42.26 -104.37
C LYS A 362 203.92 40.79 -104.11
N GLY A 363 203.71 39.95 -105.13
CA GLY A 363 204.50 38.76 -105.45
C GLY A 363 204.06 38.19 -106.81
N LYS A 364 204.86 38.16 -107.88
CA LYS A 364 206.06 38.93 -108.21
C LYS A 364 206.02 39.20 -109.72
N LYS A 365 205.31 40.23 -110.17
CA LYS A 365 205.47 40.72 -111.55
C LYS A 365 204.94 42.15 -111.67
N LYS A 366 205.90 42.99 -112.05
CA LYS A 366 205.90 44.37 -112.53
C LYS A 366 204.83 45.31 -111.97
N LYS A 367 205.37 46.32 -111.28
CA LYS A 367 204.83 47.66 -111.01
C LYS A 367 203.34 47.69 -110.71
#